data_AF-A0A4R0F176-F1
#
_entry.id   AF-A0A4R0F176-F1
#
_cell.length_a   1.000
_cell.length_b   1.000
_cell.length_c   1.000
_cell.angle_alpha   90.00
_cell.angle_beta   90.00
_cell.angle_gamma   90.00
#
_symmetry.space_group_name_H-M   'P 1'
#
loop_
_entity.id
_entity.type
_entity.pdbx_description
1 polymer ?
#
loop_
_entity_poly.entity_id
_entity_poly.type
_entity_poly.pdbx_seq_one_letter_code
_entity_poly.pdbx_strand_id
1 'polypeptide(L)'
;MNKEMIPIFAVLITAISTLLAVFITNYFNMKSLERNLKFQLQLKNNELRLNKLENVYELFEKWNTYFSIHYLNYLYFHNKKITQSDLFELILDPKVSHSGDFQKLITLLNIYFPELKDEYEIVNKARSDVVKYMNVDKEINVEDFVKVQESFEKVAMNFKKQISELAKNMKNG
;
A
#
# COMPACT_ATOMS: atom_id res chain seq x y z
N MET A 1 48.68 0.85 61.65
CA MET A 1 48.33 0.41 60.29
C MET A 1 49.63 0.30 59.50
N ASN A 2 50.05 -0.90 59.10
CA ASN A 2 51.33 -1.08 58.40
C ASN A 2 51.30 -0.32 57.07
N LYS A 3 52.29 0.56 56.84
CA LYS A 3 52.40 1.41 55.64
C LYS A 3 52.34 0.61 54.32
N GLU A 4 52.67 -0.69 54.37
CA GLU A 4 52.64 -1.62 53.24
C GLU A 4 51.22 -2.08 52.83
N MET A 5 50.21 -1.99 53.70
CA MET A 5 48.83 -2.36 53.33
C MET A 5 48.11 -1.26 52.53
N ILE A 6 48.53 0.00 52.68
CA ILE A 6 47.95 1.17 51.99
C ILE A 6 47.96 1.00 50.45
N PRO A 7 49.09 0.65 49.79
CA PRO A 7 49.09 0.44 48.35
C PRO A 7 48.22 -0.75 47.91
N ILE A 8 48.11 -1.81 48.72
CA ILE A 8 47.24 -2.97 48.42
C ILE A 8 45.76 -2.55 48.39
N PHE A 9 45.32 -1.78 49.39
CA PHE A 9 43.95 -1.25 49.42
C PHE A 9 43.68 -0.28 48.24
N ALA A 10 44.65 0.55 47.87
CA ALA A 10 44.51 1.46 46.73
C ALA A 10 44.33 0.71 45.40
N VAL A 11 45.14 -0.34 45.16
CA VAL A 11 44.99 -1.21 43.98
C VAL A 11 43.64 -1.91 43.98
N LEU A 12 43.20 -2.43 45.13
CA LEU A 12 41.91 -3.11 45.25
C LEU A 12 40.73 -2.19 44.91
N ILE A 13 40.71 -0.99 45.47
CA ILE A 13 39.69 0.03 45.20
C ILE A 13 39.69 0.42 43.72
N THR A 14 40.88 0.56 43.12
CA THR A 14 41.02 0.91 41.70
C THR A 14 40.49 -0.19 40.79
N ALA A 15 40.82 -1.45 41.07
CA ALA A 15 40.33 -2.60 40.32
C ALA A 15 38.80 -2.73 40.40
N ILE A 16 38.23 -2.61 41.61
CA ILE A 16 36.78 -2.66 41.83
C ILE A 16 36.08 -1.50 41.11
N SER A 17 36.61 -0.28 41.23
CA SER A 17 36.05 0.91 40.56
C SER A 17 36.09 0.76 39.04
N THR A 18 37.16 0.20 38.48
CA THR A 18 37.28 -0.06 37.04
C THR A 18 36.26 -1.09 36.57
N LEU A 19 36.10 -2.20 37.30
CA LEU A 19 35.11 -3.23 36.97
C LEU A 19 33.67 -2.68 37.04
N LEU A 20 33.36 -1.87 38.05
CA LEU A 20 32.07 -1.20 38.18
C LEU A 20 31.83 -0.23 37.02
N ALA A 21 32.82 0.59 36.65
CA ALA A 21 32.71 1.52 35.54
C ALA A 21 32.49 0.80 34.20
N VAL A 22 33.21 -0.29 33.94
CA VAL A 22 33.03 -1.14 32.76
C VAL A 22 31.64 -1.78 32.76
N PHE A 23 31.18 -2.31 33.89
CA PHE A 23 29.85 -2.91 34.02
C PHE A 23 28.73 -1.90 33.71
N ILE A 24 28.81 -0.71 34.31
CA ILE A 24 27.83 0.38 34.09
C ILE A 24 27.85 0.80 32.61
N THR A 25 29.04 0.99 32.04
CA THR A 25 29.20 1.38 30.63
C THR A 25 28.60 0.33 29.69
N ASN A 26 28.89 -0.95 29.92
CA ASN A 26 28.34 -2.05 29.14
C ASN A 26 26.82 -2.15 29.25
N TYR A 27 26.26 -1.92 30.44
CA TYR A 27 24.81 -1.89 30.64
C TYR A 27 24.14 -0.78 29.83
N PHE A 28 24.68 0.45 29.87
CA PHE A 28 24.14 1.56 29.09
C PHE A 28 24.32 1.36 27.58
N ASN A 29 25.46 0.81 27.16
CA ASN A 29 25.72 0.47 25.76
C ASN A 29 24.71 -0.56 25.24
N MET A 30 24.43 -1.62 26.02
CA MET A 30 23.46 -2.64 25.63
C MET A 30 22.04 -2.06 25.53
N LYS A 31 21.63 -1.23 26.51
CA LYS A 31 20.33 -0.55 26.48
C LYS A 31 20.19 0.43 25.31
N SER A 32 21.27 1.14 24.98
CA SER A 32 21.32 2.02 23.81
C SER A 32 21.21 1.23 22.51
N LEU A 33 21.94 0.12 22.40
CA LEU A 33 21.90 -0.77 21.24
C LEU A 33 20.51 -1.36 21.02
N GLU A 34 19.84 -1.84 22.08
CA GLU A 34 18.47 -2.35 21.99
C GLU A 34 17.48 -1.29 21.50
N ARG A 35 17.60 -0.05 22.00
CA ARG A 35 16.75 1.06 21.55
C ARG A 35 16.99 1.39 20.09
N ASN A 36 18.26 1.47 19.68
CA ASN A 36 18.61 1.71 18.29
C ASN A 36 18.11 0.58 17.38
N LEU A 37 18.23 -0.68 17.79
CA LEU A 37 17.73 -1.81 17.00
C LEU A 37 16.20 -1.75 16.83
N LYS A 38 15.46 -1.44 17.91
CA LYS A 38 13.99 -1.27 17.83
C LYS A 38 13.62 -0.14 16.87
N PHE A 39 14.29 1.00 16.96
CA PHE A 39 14.05 2.13 16.07
C PHE A 39 14.37 1.79 14.61
N GLN A 40 15.49 1.13 14.35
CA GLN A 40 15.87 0.67 13.01
C GLN A 40 14.86 -0.32 12.42
N LEU A 41 14.34 -1.26 13.22
CA LEU A 41 13.29 -2.18 12.79
C LEU A 41 11.98 -1.46 12.47
N GLN A 42 11.61 -0.45 13.26
CA GLN A 42 10.44 0.39 13.00
C GLN A 42 10.60 1.17 11.68
N LEU A 43 11.73 1.85 11.48
CA LEU A 43 12.02 2.55 10.24
C LEU A 43 11.97 1.62 9.02
N LYS A 44 12.61 0.46 9.10
CA LYS A 44 12.62 -0.53 8.02
C LYS A 44 11.21 -1.04 7.70
N ASN A 45 10.39 -1.28 8.71
CA ASN A 45 9.01 -1.71 8.52
C ASN A 45 8.15 -0.60 7.88
N ASN A 46 8.33 0.65 8.29
CA ASN A 46 7.64 1.80 7.69
C ASN A 46 8.06 2.00 6.23
N GLU A 47 9.34 1.90 5.92
CA GLU A 47 9.86 2.01 4.55
C GLU A 47 9.32 0.88 3.66
N LEU A 48 9.35 -0.37 4.16
CA LEU A 48 8.76 -1.51 3.45
C LEU A 48 7.28 -1.27 3.18
N ARG A 49 6.53 -0.85 4.21
CA ARG A 49 5.09 -0.60 4.10
C ARG A 49 4.81 0.53 3.11
N LEU A 50 5.54 1.64 3.16
CA LEU A 50 5.39 2.74 2.19
C LEU A 50 5.62 2.25 0.75
N ASN A 51 6.69 1.49 0.52
CA ASN A 51 6.99 0.95 -0.81
C ASN A 51 5.87 0.00 -1.30
N LYS A 52 5.31 -0.84 -0.42
CA LYS A 52 4.15 -1.68 -0.77
C LYS A 52 2.90 -0.85 -1.06
N LEU A 53 2.72 0.30 -0.42
CA LEU A 53 1.57 1.18 -0.64
C LEU A 53 1.68 1.90 -1.99
N GLU A 54 2.88 2.32 -2.38
CA GLU A 54 3.16 2.86 -3.71
C GLU A 54 2.86 1.81 -4.80
N ASN A 55 3.23 0.54 -4.58
CA ASN A 55 2.86 -0.55 -5.47
C ASN A 55 1.34 -0.73 -5.56
N VAL A 56 0.59 -0.62 -4.45
CA VAL A 56 -0.88 -0.66 -4.45
C VAL A 56 -1.44 0.46 -5.31
N TYR A 57 -0.93 1.68 -5.14
CA TYR A 57 -1.37 2.84 -5.92
C TYR A 57 -1.16 2.62 -7.42
N GLU A 58 0.03 2.19 -7.83
CA GLU A 58 0.38 1.96 -9.23
C GLU A 58 -0.50 0.87 -9.86
N LEU A 59 -0.66 -0.27 -9.17
CA LEU A 59 -1.47 -1.38 -9.66
C LEU A 59 -2.95 -0.98 -9.75
N PHE A 60 -3.45 -0.22 -8.78
CA PHE A 60 -4.81 0.29 -8.81
C PHE A 60 -5.03 1.26 -9.97
N GLU A 61 -4.09 2.18 -10.22
CA GLU A 61 -4.21 3.13 -11.33
C GLU A 61 -4.20 2.44 -12.69
N LYS A 62 -3.31 1.45 -12.87
CA LYS A 62 -3.30 0.60 -14.07
C LYS A 62 -4.63 -0.11 -14.25
N TRP A 63 -5.09 -0.81 -13.21
CA TRP A 63 -6.37 -1.51 -13.23
C TRP A 63 -7.55 -0.59 -13.54
N ASN A 64 -7.62 0.57 -12.89
CA ASN A 64 -8.67 1.56 -13.09
C ASN A 64 -8.67 2.08 -14.54
N THR A 65 -7.49 2.40 -15.08
CA THR A 65 -7.32 2.85 -16.48
C THR A 65 -7.80 1.79 -17.47
N TYR A 66 -7.43 0.52 -17.25
CA TYR A 66 -7.89 -0.57 -18.12
C TYR A 66 -9.41 -0.75 -18.06
N PHE A 67 -9.98 -0.73 -16.85
CA PHE A 67 -11.42 -0.82 -16.70
C PHE A 67 -12.13 0.36 -17.37
N SER A 68 -11.56 1.57 -17.28
CA SER A 68 -12.04 2.76 -17.99
C SER A 68 -12.06 2.63 -19.49
N ILE A 69 -10.97 2.15 -20.09
CA ILE A 69 -10.92 1.89 -21.53
C ILE A 69 -12.02 0.90 -21.92
N HIS A 70 -12.19 -0.18 -21.15
CA HIS A 70 -13.22 -1.17 -21.44
C HIS A 70 -14.64 -0.59 -21.39
N TYR A 71 -15.05 0.05 -20.29
CA TYR A 71 -16.43 0.56 -20.23
C TYR A 71 -16.68 1.70 -21.23
N LEU A 72 -15.67 2.51 -21.57
CA LEU A 72 -15.81 3.56 -22.58
C LEU A 72 -16.05 2.98 -23.98
N ASN A 73 -15.40 1.86 -24.32
CA ASN A 73 -15.67 1.16 -25.57
C ASN A 73 -17.13 0.68 -25.64
N TYR A 74 -17.67 0.12 -24.55
CA TYR A 74 -19.09 -0.23 -24.46
C TYR A 74 -19.99 1.00 -24.55
N LEU A 75 -19.61 2.11 -23.93
CA LEU A 75 -20.37 3.36 -24.01
C LEU A 75 -20.45 3.86 -25.45
N TYR A 76 -19.34 3.85 -26.20
CA TYR A 76 -19.31 4.22 -27.62
C TYR A 76 -20.17 3.29 -28.47
N PHE A 77 -20.15 1.98 -28.20
CA PHE A 77 -20.98 1.01 -28.86
C PHE A 77 -22.48 1.29 -28.63
N HIS A 78 -22.89 1.49 -27.38
CA HIS A 78 -24.28 1.78 -27.06
C HIS A 78 -24.74 3.14 -27.59
N ASN A 79 -23.83 4.12 -27.70
CA ASN A 79 -24.06 5.40 -28.38
C ASN A 79 -24.01 5.33 -29.92
N LYS A 80 -23.91 4.12 -30.50
CA LYS A 80 -23.87 3.88 -31.96
C LYS A 80 -22.72 4.61 -32.66
N LYS A 81 -21.62 4.89 -31.94
CA LYS A 81 -20.41 5.52 -32.49
C LYS A 81 -19.48 4.50 -33.15
N ILE A 82 -19.53 3.26 -32.69
CA ILE A 82 -18.78 2.12 -33.22
C ILE A 82 -19.72 0.93 -33.45
N THR A 83 -19.33 0.02 -34.33
CA THR A 83 -20.06 -1.22 -34.58
C THR A 83 -19.71 -2.29 -33.54
N GLN A 84 -20.48 -3.38 -33.53
CA GLN A 84 -20.17 -4.53 -32.69
C GLN A 84 -18.84 -5.19 -33.08
N SER A 85 -18.50 -5.20 -34.37
CA SER A 85 -17.21 -5.72 -34.85
C SER A 85 -16.06 -4.89 -34.30
N ASP A 86 -16.17 -3.56 -34.38
CA ASP A 86 -15.16 -2.63 -33.85
C ASP A 86 -14.97 -2.82 -32.33
N LEU A 87 -16.07 -3.00 -31.59
CA LEU A 87 -16.02 -3.30 -30.16
C LEU A 87 -15.26 -4.59 -29.88
N PHE A 88 -15.52 -5.66 -30.65
CA PHE A 88 -14.82 -6.93 -30.48
C PHE A 88 -13.33 -6.82 -30.75
N GLU A 89 -12.93 -6.08 -31.78
CA GLU A 89 -11.51 -5.79 -32.06
C GLU A 89 -10.84 -5.05 -30.90
N LEU A 90 -11.53 -4.06 -30.31
CA LEU A 90 -11.01 -3.26 -29.20
C LEU A 90 -10.90 -4.03 -27.88
N ILE A 91 -11.79 -5.00 -27.60
CA ILE A 91 -11.74 -5.79 -26.36
C ILE A 91 -10.81 -7.01 -26.44
N LEU A 92 -10.53 -7.51 -27.65
CA LEU A 92 -9.67 -8.67 -27.88
C LEU A 92 -8.18 -8.30 -27.93
N ASP A 93 -7.80 -7.02 -27.82
CA ASP A 93 -6.41 -6.61 -27.81
C ASP A 93 -5.65 -7.26 -26.62
N PRO A 94 -4.69 -8.19 -26.88
CA PRO A 94 -3.95 -8.89 -25.84
C PRO A 94 -3.14 -7.97 -24.93
N LYS A 95 -2.85 -6.74 -25.39
CA LYS A 95 -2.15 -5.73 -24.58
C LYS A 95 -2.95 -5.24 -23.37
N VAL A 96 -4.23 -5.62 -23.27
CA VAL A 96 -5.15 -5.14 -22.22
C VAL A 96 -5.32 -6.18 -21.09
N SER A 97 -4.92 -7.44 -21.29
CA SER A 97 -5.09 -8.51 -20.30
C SER A 97 -3.93 -8.60 -19.29
N HIS A 98 -4.11 -8.01 -18.10
CA HIS A 98 -3.13 -8.03 -16.99
C HIS A 98 -3.68 -8.74 -15.74
N SER A 99 -4.16 -9.98 -15.88
CA SER A 99 -4.73 -10.75 -14.76
C SER A 99 -3.79 -10.86 -13.54
N GLY A 100 -2.47 -10.90 -13.77
CA GLY A 100 -1.46 -10.96 -12.71
C GLY A 100 -1.37 -9.69 -11.85
N ASP A 101 -1.59 -8.51 -12.44
CA ASP A 101 -1.50 -7.24 -11.73
C ASP A 101 -2.67 -7.05 -10.76
N PHE A 102 -3.87 -7.48 -11.17
CA PHE A 102 -5.04 -7.49 -10.30
C PHE A 102 -4.84 -8.43 -9.12
N GLN A 103 -4.36 -9.65 -9.35
CA GLN A 103 -4.09 -10.60 -8.27
C GLN A 103 -3.05 -10.06 -7.28
N LYS A 104 -2.01 -9.39 -7.79
CA LYS A 104 -0.98 -8.74 -6.98
C LYS A 104 -1.56 -7.60 -6.15
N LEU A 105 -2.43 -6.77 -6.72
CA LEU A 105 -3.14 -5.70 -5.99
C LEU A 105 -3.93 -6.26 -4.80
N ILE A 106 -4.78 -7.26 -5.04
CA ILE A 106 -5.59 -7.89 -3.99
C ILE A 106 -4.71 -8.52 -2.90
N THR A 107 -3.61 -9.15 -3.30
CA THR A 107 -2.64 -9.74 -2.36
C THR A 107 -2.01 -8.67 -1.46
N LEU A 108 -1.61 -7.53 -2.03
CA LEU A 108 -1.02 -6.43 -1.27
C LEU A 108 -2.02 -5.82 -0.28
N LEU A 109 -3.27 -5.59 -0.70
CA LEU A 109 -4.32 -5.10 0.17
C LEU A 109 -4.55 -6.07 1.35
N ASN A 110 -4.67 -7.37 1.09
CA ASN A 110 -4.94 -8.35 2.14
C ASN A 110 -3.77 -8.54 3.13
N ILE A 111 -2.52 -8.48 2.67
CA ILE A 111 -1.34 -8.76 3.52
C ILE A 111 -0.85 -7.50 4.24
N TYR A 112 -0.77 -6.37 3.53
CA TYR A 112 -0.07 -5.18 4.02
C TYR A 112 -1.00 -4.03 4.41
N PHE A 113 -2.22 -3.98 3.85
CA PHE A 113 -3.17 -2.88 4.05
C PHE A 113 -4.60 -3.34 4.29
N PRO A 114 -4.85 -4.21 5.29
CA PRO A 114 -6.20 -4.64 5.61
C PRO A 114 -7.13 -3.46 5.92
N GLU A 115 -6.59 -2.33 6.39
CA GLU A 115 -7.32 -1.09 6.64
C GLU A 115 -7.88 -0.40 5.38
N LEU A 116 -7.49 -0.81 4.17
CA LEU A 116 -8.02 -0.28 2.90
C LEU A 116 -9.06 -1.21 2.25
N LYS A 117 -9.35 -2.35 2.89
CA LYS A 117 -10.15 -3.40 2.28
C LYS A 117 -11.60 -2.97 2.10
N ASP A 118 -12.18 -2.35 3.13
CA ASP A 118 -13.60 -1.94 3.11
C ASP A 118 -13.83 -0.87 2.03
N GLU A 119 -12.88 0.04 1.86
CA GLU A 119 -12.95 1.08 0.84
C GLU A 119 -12.76 0.52 -0.56
N TYR A 120 -11.90 -0.50 -0.71
CA TYR A 120 -11.79 -1.23 -1.96
C TYR A 120 -13.07 -2.00 -2.31
N GLU A 121 -13.78 -2.57 -1.32
CA GLU A 121 -15.06 -3.24 -1.57
C GLU A 121 -16.13 -2.29 -2.13
N ILE A 122 -16.12 -1.02 -1.70
CA ILE A 122 -16.98 0.03 -2.27
C ILE A 122 -16.64 0.26 -3.75
N VAL A 123 -15.36 0.33 -4.10
CA VAL A 123 -14.90 0.43 -5.51
C VAL A 123 -15.38 -0.77 -6.31
N ASN A 124 -15.20 -1.98 -5.79
CA ASN A 124 -15.59 -3.21 -6.49
C ASN A 124 -17.12 -3.29 -6.68
N LYS A 125 -17.91 -2.82 -5.73
CA LYS A 125 -19.36 -2.73 -5.88
C LYS A 125 -19.76 -1.74 -6.99
N ALA A 126 -19.17 -0.54 -6.99
CA ALA A 126 -19.42 0.46 -8.04
C ALA A 126 -19.01 -0.07 -9.44
N ARG A 127 -17.89 -0.80 -9.52
CA ARG A 127 -17.47 -1.51 -10.73
C ARG A 127 -18.50 -2.53 -11.18
N SER A 128 -19.04 -3.33 -10.26
CA SER A 128 -20.11 -4.30 -10.58
C SER A 128 -21.36 -3.62 -11.12
N ASP A 129 -21.67 -2.39 -10.72
CA ASP A 129 -22.77 -1.63 -11.28
C ASP A 129 -22.49 -1.17 -12.72
N VAL A 130 -21.27 -0.74 -13.02
CA VAL A 130 -20.83 -0.42 -14.39
C VAL A 130 -20.92 -1.64 -15.31
N VAL A 131 -20.46 -2.81 -14.84
CA VAL A 131 -20.43 -4.06 -15.63
C VAL A 131 -21.83 -4.48 -16.12
N LYS A 132 -22.91 -4.10 -15.43
CA LYS A 132 -24.29 -4.39 -15.87
C LYS A 132 -24.62 -3.80 -17.24
N TYR A 133 -23.94 -2.73 -17.64
CA TYR A 133 -24.10 -2.04 -18.91
C TYR A 133 -23.14 -2.55 -20.00
N MET A 134 -22.22 -3.45 -19.65
CA MET A 134 -21.24 -4.00 -20.59
C MET A 134 -21.80 -5.27 -21.26
N ASN A 135 -22.94 -5.16 -21.95
CA ASN A 135 -23.60 -6.27 -22.63
C ASN A 135 -24.12 -5.83 -24.00
N VAL A 136 -23.62 -6.46 -25.06
CA VAL A 136 -23.95 -6.10 -26.46
C VAL A 136 -25.38 -6.42 -26.87
N ASP A 137 -26.02 -7.39 -26.21
CA ASP A 137 -27.34 -7.91 -26.56
C ASP A 137 -28.48 -7.14 -25.88
N LYS A 138 -28.15 -6.24 -24.95
CA LYS A 138 -29.14 -5.45 -24.19
C LYS A 138 -29.20 -4.03 -24.71
N GLU A 139 -30.42 -3.57 -24.97
CA GLU A 139 -30.68 -2.14 -25.07
C GLU A 139 -30.57 -1.52 -23.67
N ILE A 140 -29.76 -0.47 -23.56
CA ILE A 140 -29.50 0.22 -22.29
C ILE A 140 -29.84 1.70 -22.42
N ASN A 141 -30.19 2.32 -21.30
CA ASN A 141 -30.22 3.77 -21.21
C ASN A 141 -28.80 4.31 -21.08
N VAL A 142 -28.32 5.01 -22.11
CA VAL A 142 -26.97 5.60 -22.13
C VAL A 142 -26.79 6.63 -21.02
N GLU A 143 -27.81 7.43 -20.70
CA GLU A 143 -27.72 8.44 -19.64
C GLU A 143 -27.50 7.79 -18.26
N ASP A 144 -28.15 6.66 -18.01
CA ASP A 144 -27.97 5.91 -16.76
C ASP A 144 -26.60 5.23 -16.71
N PHE A 145 -26.09 4.76 -17.86
CA PHE A 145 -24.73 4.24 -17.93
C PHE A 145 -23.70 5.32 -17.59
N VAL A 146 -23.83 6.54 -18.15
CA VAL A 146 -22.93 7.67 -17.83
C VAL A 146 -22.97 7.99 -16.34
N LYS A 147 -24.16 8.09 -15.72
CA LYS A 147 -24.28 8.36 -14.28
C LYS A 147 -23.57 7.30 -13.42
N VAL A 148 -23.71 6.03 -13.78
CA VAL A 148 -23.09 4.92 -13.05
C VAL A 148 -21.57 4.93 -13.23
N GLN A 149 -21.09 5.25 -14.43
CA GLN A 149 -19.67 5.43 -14.74
C GLN A 149 -19.06 6.61 -13.97
N GLU A 150 -19.69 7.78 -13.95
CA GLU A 150 -19.24 8.94 -13.16
C GLU A 150 -19.20 8.62 -11.66
N SER A 151 -20.21 7.89 -11.16
CA SER A 151 -20.23 7.42 -9.77
C SER A 151 -19.04 6.49 -9.47
N PHE A 152 -18.72 5.56 -10.36
CA PHE A 152 -17.55 4.71 -10.23
C PHE A 152 -16.25 5.52 -10.19
N GLU A 153 -16.07 6.47 -11.12
CA GLU A 153 -14.86 7.30 -11.17
C GLU A 153 -14.66 8.13 -9.90
N LYS A 154 -15.76 8.67 -9.34
CA LYS A 154 -15.71 9.39 -8.06
C LYS A 154 -15.25 8.49 -6.91
N VAL A 155 -15.77 7.26 -6.84
CA VAL A 155 -15.40 6.27 -5.81
C VAL A 155 -13.94 5.84 -5.99
N ALA A 156 -13.51 5.54 -7.22
CA ALA A 156 -12.12 5.17 -7.52
C ALA A 156 -11.14 6.31 -7.17
N MET A 157 -11.52 7.56 -7.46
CA MET A 157 -10.73 8.73 -7.07
C MET A 157 -10.64 8.87 -5.55
N ASN A 158 -11.72 8.61 -4.82
CA ASN A 158 -11.71 8.65 -3.36
C ASN A 158 -10.77 7.58 -2.77
N PHE A 159 -10.79 6.37 -3.32
CA PHE A 159 -9.88 5.30 -2.90
C PHE A 159 -8.40 5.69 -3.11
N LYS A 160 -8.07 6.32 -4.26
CA LYS A 160 -6.71 6.87 -4.49
C LYS A 160 -6.30 7.93 -3.47
N LYS A 161 -7.25 8.77 -3.04
CA LYS A 161 -6.99 9.77 -1.98
C LYS A 161 -6.68 9.09 -0.66
N GLN A 162 -7.41 8.05 -0.28
CA GLN A 162 -7.17 7.30 0.97
C GLN A 162 -5.80 6.62 0.97
N ILE A 163 -5.40 6.01 -0.15
CA ILE A 163 -4.04 5.47 -0.31
C ILE A 163 -3.00 6.59 -0.11
N SER A 164 -3.22 7.77 -0.70
CA SER A 164 -2.31 8.90 -0.60
C SER A 164 -2.25 9.50 0.82
N GLU A 165 -3.38 9.58 1.52
CA GLU A 165 -3.45 10.02 2.92
C GLU A 165 -2.74 9.06 3.85
N LEU A 166 -2.93 7.76 3.64
CA LEU A 166 -2.23 6.73 4.38
C LEU A 166 -0.70 6.85 4.17
N ALA A 167 -0.24 7.11 2.95
CA ALA A 167 1.17 7.35 2.65
C ALA A 167 1.72 8.61 3.35
N LYS A 168 0.94 9.69 3.43
CA LYS A 168 1.34 10.92 4.16
C LYS A 168 1.46 10.66 5.65
N ASN A 169 0.53 9.91 6.23
CA ASN A 169 0.55 9.56 7.65
C ASN A 169 1.78 8.72 8.01
N MET A 170 2.22 7.81 7.12
CA MET A 170 3.44 7.03 7.31
C MET A 170 4.74 7.83 7.17
N LYS A 171 4.72 8.98 6.47
CA LYS A 171 5.89 9.87 6.36
C LYS A 171 6.03 10.83 7.53
N ASN A 172 4.92 11.13 8.21
CA ASN A 172 4.85 12.13 9.29
C ASN A 172 4.89 11.51 10.70
N GLY A 173 4.80 10.19 10.82
CA GLY A 173 4.86 9.44 12.09
C GLY A 173 6.14 8.61 12.21
#